data_AF-A0A0D8XKK6-F1
#
_entry.id   AF-A0A0D8XKK6-F1
#
_cell.length_a   1.000
_cell.length_b   1.000
_cell.length_c   1.000
_cell.angle_alpha   90.00
_cell.angle_beta   90.00
_cell.angle_gamma   90.00
#
_symmetry.space_group_name_H-M   'P 1'
#
loop_
_entity.id
_entity.type
_entity.pdbx_description
1 polymer ?
#
loop_
_entity_poly.entity_id
_entity_poly.type
_entity_poly.pdbx_seq_one_letter_code
_entity_poly.pdbx_strand_id
1 'polypeptide(L)'
;MYTRSFSFAVPDEVFDALVPDVMLSPKFTDFRLEPEFLKFLRSSFFRDNFSVPFMKKCIRFAIFQHIFTNPVQNVKKEIGGSFINEVETYMGVLDFLHTNLYSFYDKVPVRNSLHILQLHENIQTGRFLCDIRGSDGYKNWMQLLKNMSNEDISNLIQHQGIAAYRVQLLSKFQNQLMEGNVPISRKLCETRTSSLHLKSKVEEIILAQQCNPHALARQKMLSEIENIFRSVLRPFSSFSYSSHFLLGGKSIKSLAPNIVHDIETVLVLQPVDMLNIAVQALVKQGKWKTVELSKWCETFIAELSLRVCKFIKVLFI
;
A
#
# COMPACT_ATOMS: atom_id res chain seq x y z
N MET A 1 9.32 -44.98 -22.12
CA MET A 1 8.16 -44.09 -22.26
C MET A 1 8.67 -42.67 -22.42
N TYR A 2 8.38 -42.02 -23.55
CA TYR A 2 8.63 -40.57 -23.70
C TYR A 2 7.41 -39.82 -23.20
N THR A 3 7.44 -39.39 -21.95
CA THR A 3 6.38 -38.56 -21.35
C THR A 3 6.68 -37.09 -21.61
N ARG A 4 5.75 -36.39 -22.26
CA ARG A 4 5.76 -34.91 -22.32
C ARG A 4 5.21 -34.36 -21.01
N SER A 5 5.97 -33.46 -20.39
CA SER A 5 5.55 -32.73 -19.21
C SER A 5 4.77 -31.48 -19.60
N PHE A 6 3.66 -31.24 -18.91
CA PHE A 6 2.93 -29.98 -18.94
C PHE A 6 3.05 -29.30 -17.58
N SER A 7 3.17 -27.99 -17.58
CA SER A 7 3.17 -27.16 -16.38
C SER A 7 1.92 -26.29 -16.34
N PHE A 8 1.30 -26.18 -15.17
CA PHE A 8 0.23 -25.24 -14.91
C PHE A 8 0.80 -23.96 -14.30
N ALA A 9 0.06 -22.85 -14.45
CA ALA A 9 0.41 -21.60 -13.79
C ALA A 9 0.45 -21.76 -12.27
N VAL A 10 1.41 -21.10 -11.63
CA VAL A 10 1.57 -21.15 -10.18
C VAL A 10 0.48 -20.30 -9.53
N PRO A 11 -0.06 -20.67 -8.35
CA PRO A 11 -1.13 -19.90 -7.69
C PRO A 11 -0.86 -18.40 -7.57
N ASP A 12 0.39 -18.00 -7.34
CA ASP A 12 0.85 -16.62 -7.25
C ASP A 12 0.54 -15.85 -8.55
N GLU A 13 0.88 -16.44 -9.70
CA GLU A 13 0.61 -15.87 -11.03
C GLU A 13 -0.90 -15.74 -11.28
N VAL A 14 -1.68 -16.72 -10.80
CA VAL A 14 -3.14 -16.69 -10.93
C VAL A 14 -3.74 -15.56 -10.09
N PHE A 15 -3.26 -15.35 -8.86
CA PHE A 15 -3.70 -14.25 -8.00
C PHE A 15 -3.32 -12.89 -8.59
N ASP A 16 -2.08 -12.77 -9.05
CA ASP A 16 -1.54 -11.53 -9.58
C ASP A 16 -2.06 -11.18 -10.98
N ALA A 17 -2.58 -12.13 -11.75
CA ALA A 17 -3.36 -11.81 -12.94
C ALA A 17 -4.79 -11.39 -12.55
N LEU A 18 -5.43 -12.15 -11.66
CA LEU A 18 -6.84 -11.98 -11.36
C LEU A 18 -7.14 -10.65 -10.66
N VAL A 19 -6.35 -10.22 -9.67
CA VAL A 19 -6.69 -9.03 -8.89
C VAL A 19 -6.44 -7.73 -9.67
N PRO A 20 -5.28 -7.49 -10.31
CA PRO A 20 -5.06 -6.28 -11.12
C PRO A 20 -5.99 -6.20 -12.31
N ASP A 21 -6.12 -7.28 -13.09
CA ASP A 21 -6.86 -7.24 -14.37
C ASP A 21 -8.37 -7.13 -14.17
N VAL A 22 -8.88 -7.60 -13.03
CA VAL A 22 -10.32 -7.62 -12.75
C VAL A 22 -10.72 -6.56 -11.74
N MET A 23 -9.99 -6.41 -10.63
CA MET A 23 -10.42 -5.57 -9.50
C MET A 23 -9.76 -4.20 -9.49
N LEU A 24 -8.58 -4.03 -10.08
CA LEU A 24 -7.93 -2.73 -10.23
C LEU A 24 -8.25 -2.07 -11.59
N SER A 25 -8.61 -2.87 -12.59
CA SER A 25 -9.00 -2.42 -13.92
C SER A 25 -10.37 -1.72 -13.93
N PRO A 26 -10.43 -0.43 -14.29
CA PRO A 26 -11.69 0.28 -14.49
C PRO A 26 -12.52 -0.23 -15.66
N LYS A 27 -11.94 -0.99 -16.58
CA LYS A 27 -12.68 -1.58 -17.72
C LYS A 27 -13.65 -2.68 -17.29
N PHE A 28 -13.39 -3.32 -16.15
CA PHE A 28 -14.16 -4.49 -15.71
C PHE A 28 -15.22 -4.13 -14.68
N THR A 29 -14.92 -3.21 -13.77
CA THR A 29 -15.83 -2.82 -12.68
C THR A 29 -15.51 -1.41 -12.20
N ASP A 30 -16.53 -0.71 -11.72
CA ASP A 30 -16.37 0.59 -11.04
C ASP A 30 -15.99 0.42 -9.57
N PHE A 31 -16.19 -0.78 -9.02
CA PHE A 31 -15.90 -1.06 -7.62
C PHE A 31 -14.41 -1.29 -7.37
N ARG A 32 -13.92 -0.82 -6.22
CA ARG A 32 -12.55 -1.04 -5.76
C ARG A 32 -12.55 -1.70 -4.39
N LEU A 33 -11.48 -2.43 -4.11
CA LEU A 33 -11.32 -3.09 -2.82
C LEU A 33 -10.69 -2.13 -1.82
N GLU A 34 -11.20 -2.13 -0.59
CA GLU A 34 -10.51 -1.50 0.51
C GLU A 34 -9.18 -2.23 0.80
N PRO A 35 -8.12 -1.50 1.20
CA PRO A 35 -6.79 -2.08 1.44
C PRO A 35 -6.79 -3.25 2.42
N GLU A 36 -7.53 -3.14 3.53
CA GLU A 36 -7.60 -4.21 4.53
C GLU A 36 -8.32 -5.45 3.99
N PHE A 37 -9.31 -5.25 3.10
CA PHE A 37 -9.98 -6.35 2.45
C PHE A 37 -9.10 -7.04 1.41
N LEU A 38 -8.32 -6.26 0.64
CA LEU A 38 -7.33 -6.82 -0.29
C LEU A 38 -6.28 -7.65 0.46
N LYS A 39 -5.72 -7.13 1.56
CA LYS A 39 -4.80 -7.89 2.43
C LYS A 39 -5.45 -9.15 2.98
N PHE A 40 -6.71 -9.09 3.38
CA PHE A 40 -7.46 -10.25 3.84
C PHE A 40 -7.59 -11.31 2.73
N LEU A 41 -7.97 -10.92 1.52
CA LEU A 41 -8.08 -11.83 0.37
C LEU A 41 -6.73 -12.47 0.05
N ARG A 42 -5.66 -11.67 -0.01
CA ARG A 42 -4.29 -12.15 -0.21
C ARG A 42 -3.92 -13.15 0.88
N SER A 43 -4.00 -12.75 2.14
CA SER A 43 -3.63 -13.60 3.27
C SER A 43 -4.43 -14.91 3.30
N SER A 44 -5.74 -14.86 3.04
CA SER A 44 -6.57 -16.07 3.02
C SER A 44 -6.26 -16.97 1.82
N PHE A 45 -5.97 -16.39 0.65
CA PHE A 45 -5.58 -17.17 -0.53
C PHE A 45 -4.26 -17.92 -0.29
N PHE A 46 -3.23 -17.22 0.19
CA PHE A 46 -1.90 -17.79 0.39
C PHE A 46 -1.78 -18.68 1.64
N ARG A 47 -2.52 -18.38 2.72
CA ARG A 47 -2.47 -19.15 3.97
C ARG A 47 -3.32 -20.42 3.89
N ASP A 48 -4.51 -20.34 3.31
CA ASP A 48 -5.51 -21.39 3.52
C ASP A 48 -5.43 -22.45 2.42
N ASN A 49 -5.70 -22.13 1.13
CA ASN A 49 -5.88 -23.16 0.09
C ASN A 49 -5.62 -22.74 -1.38
N PHE A 50 -5.07 -21.55 -1.65
CA PHE A 50 -4.93 -21.04 -3.04
C PHE A 50 -6.25 -21.09 -3.85
N SER A 51 -7.38 -20.95 -3.16
CA SER A 51 -8.70 -21.20 -3.73
C SER A 51 -9.27 -19.95 -4.40
N VAL A 52 -9.19 -19.89 -5.73
CA VAL A 52 -9.87 -18.87 -6.54
C VAL A 52 -11.40 -18.88 -6.32
N PRO A 53 -12.09 -20.04 -6.21
CA PRO A 53 -13.52 -20.06 -5.87
C PRO A 53 -13.84 -19.37 -4.54
N PHE A 54 -12.98 -19.54 -3.53
CA PHE A 54 -13.14 -18.88 -2.24
C PHE A 54 -13.01 -17.36 -2.38
N MET A 55 -11.98 -16.86 -3.07
CA MET A 55 -11.82 -15.43 -3.33
C MET A 55 -13.05 -14.85 -4.05
N LYS A 56 -13.55 -15.53 -5.09
CA LYS A 56 -14.76 -15.12 -5.81
C LYS A 56 -15.96 -15.04 -4.87
N LYS A 57 -16.11 -15.98 -3.94
CA LYS A 57 -17.17 -15.97 -2.93
C LYS A 57 -17.04 -14.77 -2.00
N CYS A 58 -15.84 -14.46 -1.52
CA CYS A 58 -15.57 -13.29 -0.67
C CYS A 58 -15.88 -11.98 -1.39
N ILE A 59 -15.44 -11.83 -2.64
CA ILE A 59 -15.71 -10.62 -3.46
C ILE A 59 -17.22 -10.47 -3.69
N ARG A 60 -17.91 -11.55 -4.09
CA ARG A 60 -19.37 -11.53 -4.26
C ARG A 60 -20.08 -11.13 -2.97
N PHE A 61 -19.68 -11.70 -1.83
CA PHE A 61 -20.24 -11.34 -0.54
C PHE A 61 -20.04 -9.85 -0.24
N ALA A 62 -18.85 -9.31 -0.47
CA ALA A 62 -18.56 -7.89 -0.26
C ALA A 62 -19.41 -6.99 -1.17
N ILE A 63 -19.58 -7.36 -2.44
CA ILE A 63 -20.46 -6.65 -3.39
C ILE A 63 -21.90 -6.67 -2.89
N PHE A 64 -22.44 -7.84 -2.53
CA PHE A 64 -23.81 -7.96 -2.03
C PHE A 64 -24.01 -7.14 -0.76
N GLN A 65 -23.11 -7.29 0.21
CA GLN A 65 -23.19 -6.52 1.45
C GLN A 65 -23.19 -5.03 1.16
N HIS A 66 -22.32 -4.55 0.27
CA HIS A 66 -22.25 -3.14 -0.11
C HIS A 66 -23.56 -2.64 -0.73
N ILE A 67 -24.13 -3.39 -1.68
CA ILE A 67 -25.41 -3.06 -2.33
C ILE A 67 -26.55 -3.02 -1.30
N PHE A 68 -26.59 -3.98 -0.37
CA PHE A 68 -27.64 -4.04 0.65
C PHE A 68 -27.48 -3.01 1.76
N THR A 69 -26.24 -2.62 2.11
CA THR A 69 -26.00 -1.58 3.13
C THR A 69 -26.11 -0.17 2.58
N ASN A 70 -25.96 0.00 1.25
CA ASN A 70 -26.14 1.27 0.56
C ASN A 70 -27.28 1.17 -0.47
N PRO A 71 -28.52 0.82 -0.03
CA PRO A 71 -29.64 0.71 -0.93
C PRO A 71 -29.97 2.12 -1.42
N VAL A 72 -29.84 2.35 -2.71
CA VAL A 72 -30.14 3.63 -3.37
C VAL A 72 -29.12 4.74 -3.07
N GLN A 73 -28.04 4.73 -3.84
CA GLN A 73 -27.62 5.98 -4.43
C GLN A 73 -27.72 5.82 -5.94
N ASN A 74 -28.66 6.54 -6.56
CA ASN A 74 -28.57 6.86 -7.98
C ASN A 74 -27.34 7.73 -8.16
N VAL A 75 -26.16 7.11 -8.11
CA VAL A 75 -24.90 7.78 -8.36
C VAL A 75 -25.01 8.29 -9.79
N LYS A 76 -25.12 9.61 -9.94
CA LYS A 76 -25.18 10.24 -11.26
C LYS A 76 -24.00 9.70 -12.07
N LYS A 77 -24.22 9.37 -13.34
CA LYS A 77 -23.16 8.84 -14.23
C LYS A 77 -21.88 9.70 -14.19
N GLU A 78 -22.03 11.00 -14.01
CA GLU A 78 -20.94 11.97 -13.84
C GLU A 78 -20.06 11.71 -12.60
N ILE A 79 -20.67 11.30 -11.48
CA ILE A 79 -19.96 10.98 -10.23
C ILE A 79 -19.12 9.69 -10.42
N GLY A 80 -19.70 8.68 -11.07
CA GLY A 80 -18.97 7.45 -11.42
C GLY A 80 -17.81 7.74 -12.38
N GLY A 81 -18.05 8.57 -13.40
CA GLY A 81 -17.01 8.97 -14.35
C GLY A 81 -15.83 9.68 -13.68
N SER A 82 -16.08 10.59 -12.74
CA SER A 82 -15.01 11.27 -12.01
C SER A 82 -14.13 10.29 -11.22
N PHE A 83 -14.76 9.37 -10.47
CA PHE A 83 -14.02 8.37 -9.70
C PHE A 83 -13.21 7.44 -10.60
N ILE A 84 -13.82 6.95 -11.70
CA ILE A 84 -13.15 6.08 -12.67
C ILE A 84 -11.93 6.78 -13.29
N ASN A 85 -12.06 8.05 -13.68
CA ASN A 85 -10.95 8.83 -14.25
C ASN A 85 -9.80 9.02 -13.24
N GLU A 86 -10.12 9.29 -11.97
CA GLU A 86 -9.11 9.37 -10.91
C GLU A 86 -8.38 8.03 -10.74
N VAL A 87 -9.11 6.92 -10.79
CA VAL A 87 -8.52 5.58 -10.70
C VAL A 87 -7.69 5.23 -11.92
N GLU A 88 -8.13 5.56 -13.14
CA GLU A 88 -7.33 5.38 -14.36
C GLU A 88 -6.01 6.13 -14.27
N THR A 89 -6.07 7.39 -13.84
CA THR A 89 -4.89 8.22 -13.63
C THR A 89 -3.96 7.60 -12.57
N TYR A 90 -4.54 7.13 -11.47
CA TYR A 90 -3.80 6.42 -10.43
C TYR A 90 -3.10 5.17 -10.95
N MET A 91 -3.80 4.32 -11.70
CA MET A 91 -3.24 3.08 -12.23
C MET A 91 -2.13 3.35 -13.25
N GLY A 92 -2.27 4.39 -14.08
CA GLY A 92 -1.21 4.80 -15.01
C GLY A 92 0.06 5.25 -14.29
N VAL A 93 -0.07 6.07 -13.24
CA VAL A 93 1.09 6.52 -12.43
C VAL A 93 1.68 5.37 -11.60
N LEU A 94 0.85 4.45 -11.11
CA LEU A 94 1.30 3.26 -10.40
C LEU A 94 2.11 2.34 -11.31
N ASP A 95 1.63 2.10 -12.52
CA ASP A 95 2.32 1.28 -13.52
C ASP A 95 3.65 1.92 -13.95
N PHE A 96 3.69 3.24 -14.11
CA PHE A 96 4.93 3.97 -14.32
C PHE A 96 5.92 3.76 -13.17
N LEU A 97 5.48 3.94 -11.92
CA LEU A 97 6.34 3.75 -10.76
C LEU A 97 6.83 2.29 -10.67
N HIS A 98 5.93 1.33 -10.87
CA HIS A 98 6.23 -0.09 -10.85
C HIS A 98 7.27 -0.46 -11.91
N THR A 99 7.02 -0.09 -13.18
CA THR A 99 7.94 -0.33 -14.30
C THR A 99 9.31 0.24 -13.99
N ASN A 100 9.39 1.44 -13.43
CA ASN A 100 10.68 2.09 -13.17
C ASN A 100 11.41 1.63 -11.91
N LEU A 101 10.70 1.15 -10.89
CA LEU A 101 11.35 0.56 -9.71
C LEU A 101 11.88 -0.84 -9.97
N TYR A 102 11.19 -1.60 -10.82
CA TYR A 102 11.46 -3.03 -10.99
C TYR A 102 12.10 -3.40 -12.33
N SER A 103 12.10 -2.53 -13.35
CA SER A 103 12.81 -2.76 -14.63
C SER A 103 14.31 -2.98 -14.46
N PHE A 104 14.93 -2.42 -13.41
CA PHE A 104 16.36 -2.58 -13.17
C PHE A 104 16.76 -3.94 -12.58
N TYR A 105 15.80 -4.76 -12.15
CA TYR A 105 16.05 -6.11 -11.62
C TYR A 105 16.03 -7.21 -12.69
N ASP A 106 16.16 -6.83 -13.97
CA ASP A 106 16.02 -7.59 -15.22
C ASP A 106 16.95 -8.81 -15.43
N LYS A 107 17.40 -9.47 -14.36
CA LYS A 107 18.08 -10.77 -14.45
C LYS A 107 17.24 -11.95 -13.97
N VAL A 108 16.02 -11.74 -13.47
CA VAL A 108 15.11 -12.84 -13.10
C VAL A 108 13.68 -12.54 -13.58
N PRO A 109 13.18 -13.24 -14.63
CA PRO A 109 11.90 -12.93 -15.27
C PRO A 109 10.64 -13.31 -14.44
N VAL A 110 10.75 -13.60 -13.15
CA VAL A 110 9.76 -14.44 -12.44
C VAL A 110 8.89 -13.69 -11.41
N ARG A 111 8.97 -12.35 -11.24
CA ARG A 111 8.23 -11.68 -10.14
C ARG A 111 7.54 -10.35 -10.45
N ASN A 112 7.44 -9.95 -11.72
CA ASN A 112 6.93 -8.62 -12.09
C ASN A 112 5.47 -8.36 -11.69
N SER A 113 4.64 -9.38 -11.52
CA SER A 113 3.22 -9.21 -11.14
C SER A 113 3.03 -9.08 -9.61
N LEU A 114 3.90 -9.70 -8.82
CA LEU A 114 3.82 -9.71 -7.35
C LEU A 114 4.11 -8.33 -6.75
N HIS A 115 4.89 -7.54 -7.48
CA HIS A 115 5.35 -6.21 -7.09
C HIS A 115 4.28 -5.13 -7.25
N ILE A 116 3.42 -5.16 -8.28
CA ILE A 116 2.43 -4.10 -8.48
C ILE A 116 1.32 -4.12 -7.42
N LEU A 117 0.83 -5.31 -7.04
CA LEU A 117 -0.17 -5.46 -5.98
C LEU A 117 0.38 -5.06 -4.62
N GLN A 118 1.61 -5.47 -4.32
CA GLN A 118 2.27 -5.07 -3.07
C GLN A 118 2.51 -3.56 -3.02
N LEU A 119 2.94 -2.96 -4.13
CA LEU A 119 3.12 -1.52 -4.27
C LEU A 119 1.78 -0.79 -4.07
N HIS A 120 0.71 -1.27 -4.69
CA HIS A 120 -0.65 -0.78 -4.51
C HIS A 120 -1.08 -0.85 -3.04
N GLU A 121 -0.98 -2.01 -2.38
CA GLU A 121 -1.33 -2.20 -0.97
C GLU A 121 -0.57 -1.23 -0.04
N ASN A 122 0.73 -1.04 -0.28
CA ASN A 122 1.57 -0.11 0.49
C ASN A 122 1.10 1.35 0.32
N ILE A 123 0.69 1.75 -0.89
CA ILE A 123 0.13 3.08 -1.14
C ILE A 123 -1.23 3.23 -0.45
N GLN A 124 -2.12 2.25 -0.61
CA GLN A 124 -3.48 2.30 -0.08
C GLN A 124 -3.51 2.33 1.46
N THR A 125 -2.49 1.76 2.11
CA THR A 125 -2.35 1.78 3.57
C THR A 125 -1.66 3.04 4.11
N GLY A 126 -1.40 4.03 3.26
CA GLY A 126 -0.75 5.29 3.63
C GLY A 126 0.75 5.16 3.87
N ARG A 127 1.35 4.02 3.53
CA ARG A 127 2.78 3.73 3.78
C ARG A 127 3.70 4.15 2.64
N PHE A 128 3.19 4.81 1.60
CA PHE A 128 4.00 5.26 0.46
C PHE A 128 5.22 6.09 0.87
N LEU A 129 5.03 7.10 1.72
CA LEU A 129 6.11 8.01 2.14
C LEU A 129 7.11 7.35 3.10
N CYS A 130 6.67 6.39 3.90
CA CYS A 130 7.51 5.73 4.91
C CYS A 130 8.26 4.53 4.33
N ASP A 131 7.58 3.66 3.60
CA ASP A 131 8.12 2.36 3.19
C ASP A 131 8.73 2.43 1.78
N ILE A 132 8.03 3.04 0.82
CA ILE A 132 8.47 3.05 -0.58
C ILE A 132 9.57 4.10 -0.79
N ARG A 133 9.33 5.35 -0.40
CA ARG A 133 10.35 6.42 -0.51
C ARG A 133 11.58 6.15 0.36
N GLY A 134 11.38 5.49 1.51
CA GLY A 134 12.45 5.07 2.42
C GLY A 134 13.26 3.88 1.90
N SER A 135 12.71 3.09 0.98
CA SER A 135 13.35 1.88 0.46
C SER A 135 14.65 2.15 -0.29
N ASP A 136 15.58 1.20 -0.20
CA ASP A 136 16.84 1.26 -0.94
C ASP A 136 16.60 1.21 -2.45
N GLY A 137 15.57 0.46 -2.91
CA GLY A 137 15.18 0.42 -4.32
C GLY A 137 14.81 1.79 -4.87
N TYR A 138 13.97 2.55 -4.16
CA TYR A 138 13.59 3.90 -4.57
C TYR A 138 14.78 4.86 -4.53
N LYS A 139 15.61 4.80 -3.49
CA LYS A 139 16.82 5.64 -3.39
C LYS A 139 17.80 5.35 -4.53
N ASN A 140 18.02 4.08 -4.85
CA ASN A 140 18.89 3.65 -5.93
C ASN A 140 18.34 4.11 -7.28
N TRP A 141 17.04 3.94 -7.52
CA TRP A 141 16.39 4.44 -8.73
C TRP A 141 16.54 5.97 -8.88
N MET A 142 16.30 6.73 -7.81
CA MET A 142 16.48 8.19 -7.81
C MET A 142 17.94 8.60 -8.05
N GLN A 143 18.92 7.80 -7.61
CA GLN A 143 20.33 8.02 -7.95
C GLN A 143 20.63 7.69 -9.41
N LEU A 144 20.06 6.61 -9.96
CA LEU A 144 20.22 6.23 -11.37
C LEU A 144 19.65 7.30 -12.30
N LEU A 145 18.49 7.88 -11.98
CA LEU A 145 17.90 8.97 -12.77
C LEU A 145 18.79 10.20 -12.88
N LYS A 146 19.63 10.48 -11.87
CA LYS A 146 20.61 11.59 -11.94
C LYS A 146 21.68 11.34 -13.00
N ASN A 147 22.02 10.07 -13.24
CA ASN A 147 23.11 9.65 -14.13
C ASN A 147 22.63 9.13 -15.49
N MET A 148 21.31 9.03 -15.68
CA MET A 148 20.69 8.51 -16.89
C MET A 148 20.98 9.40 -18.13
N SER A 149 20.98 8.80 -19.33
CA SER A 149 21.18 9.54 -20.59
C SER A 149 19.97 10.42 -20.90
N ASN A 150 20.14 11.45 -21.74
CA ASN A 150 19.02 12.33 -22.11
C ASN A 150 17.96 11.59 -22.96
N GLU A 151 18.37 10.57 -23.73
CA GLU A 151 17.48 9.73 -24.52
C GLU A 151 16.61 8.86 -23.62
N ASP A 152 17.22 8.19 -22.64
CA ASP A 152 16.51 7.38 -21.64
C ASP A 152 15.55 8.23 -20.80
N ILE A 153 15.96 9.45 -20.43
CA ILE A 153 15.09 10.41 -19.73
C ILE A 153 13.91 10.83 -20.62
N SER A 154 14.13 11.04 -21.92
CA SER A 154 13.04 11.36 -22.85
C SER A 154 12.04 10.22 -22.94
N ASN A 155 12.52 8.98 -23.06
CA ASN A 155 11.68 7.79 -23.07
C ASN A 155 10.89 7.64 -21.76
N LEU A 156 11.54 7.93 -20.62
CA LEU A 156 10.92 7.90 -19.30
C LEU A 156 9.77 8.91 -19.18
N ILE A 157 9.99 10.16 -19.62
CA ILE A 157 8.97 11.22 -19.59
C ILE A 157 7.80 10.92 -20.55
N GLN A 158 8.07 10.23 -21.66
CA GLN A 158 7.04 9.84 -22.64
C GLN A 158 6.17 8.66 -22.18
N HIS A 159 6.46 8.05 -21.02
CA HIS A 159 5.65 6.95 -20.51
C HIS A 159 4.19 7.37 -20.31
N GLN A 160 3.26 6.53 -20.77
CA GLN A 160 1.82 6.82 -20.83
C GLN A 160 1.25 7.31 -19.48
N GLY A 161 1.75 6.74 -18.37
CA GLY A 161 1.35 7.11 -17.00
C GLY A 161 1.69 8.54 -16.55
N ILE A 162 2.74 9.17 -17.11
CA ILE A 162 3.16 10.53 -16.72
C ILE A 162 3.17 11.54 -17.87
N ALA A 163 3.04 11.09 -19.12
CA ALA A 163 3.06 11.94 -20.32
C ALA A 163 1.99 13.05 -20.27
N ALA A 164 0.82 12.77 -19.67
CA ALA A 164 -0.26 13.75 -19.51
C ALA A 164 0.12 14.98 -18.66
N TYR A 165 1.10 14.84 -17.76
CA TYR A 165 1.54 15.90 -16.84
C TYR A 165 2.57 16.85 -17.47
N ARG A 166 2.98 16.61 -18.72
CA ARG A 166 3.91 17.47 -19.47
C ARG A 166 5.16 17.82 -18.66
N VAL A 167 5.77 16.84 -18.01
CA VAL A 167 7.06 17.03 -17.32
C VAL A 167 8.09 17.48 -18.36
N GLN A 168 8.60 18.71 -18.23
CA GLN A 168 9.52 19.26 -19.22
C GLN A 168 10.95 19.18 -18.70
N LEU A 169 11.79 18.42 -19.41
CA LEU A 169 13.21 18.71 -19.36
C LEU A 169 13.39 20.06 -20.07
N LEU A 170 13.89 21.08 -19.37
CA LEU A 170 14.23 22.37 -19.97
C LEU A 170 15.35 22.17 -21.01
N SER A 171 14.96 21.79 -22.22
CA SER A 171 15.85 21.55 -23.38
C SER A 171 16.46 22.83 -23.94
N LYS A 172 16.08 24.00 -23.42
CA LYS A 172 16.64 25.30 -23.83
C LYS A 172 18.16 25.43 -23.62
N PHE A 173 18.79 24.55 -22.83
CA PHE A 173 20.24 24.55 -22.65
C PHE A 173 21.02 23.82 -23.76
N GLN A 174 20.35 23.02 -24.59
CA GLN A 174 21.02 22.27 -25.67
C GLN A 174 21.44 23.18 -26.84
N ASN A 175 20.73 24.30 -27.03
CA ASN A 175 21.06 25.28 -28.07
C ASN A 175 22.08 26.33 -27.62
N GLN A 176 22.40 26.45 -26.32
CA GLN A 176 23.37 27.44 -25.83
C GLN A 176 24.78 26.87 -25.61
N LEU A 177 24.93 25.55 -25.40
CA LEU A 177 26.24 24.93 -25.20
C LEU A 177 26.93 24.52 -26.52
N MET A 178 26.20 24.49 -27.64
CA MET A 178 26.80 24.30 -28.98
C MET A 178 27.48 25.57 -29.52
N GLU A 179 27.29 26.74 -28.88
CA GLU A 179 27.92 28.01 -29.28
C GLU A 179 28.99 28.52 -28.26
N GLY A 180 29.24 27.80 -27.17
CA GLY A 180 30.14 28.26 -26.10
C GLY A 180 31.37 27.37 -25.92
N ASN A 181 32.41 27.58 -26.73
CA ASN A 181 33.76 27.07 -26.45
C ASN A 181 34.25 27.61 -25.09
N VAL A 182 34.23 26.77 -24.04
CA VAL A 182 35.02 27.00 -22.83
C VAL A 182 35.97 25.81 -22.67
N PRO A 183 37.29 26.00 -22.83
CA PRO A 183 38.25 24.92 -22.69
C PRO A 183 38.40 24.56 -21.21
N ILE A 184 37.97 23.35 -20.83
CA ILE A 184 38.30 22.77 -19.52
C ILE A 184 39.76 22.34 -19.57
N SER A 185 40.63 23.17 -19.00
CA SER A 185 42.05 22.86 -18.78
C SER A 185 42.19 21.69 -17.79
N ARG A 186 42.48 20.49 -18.32
CA ARG A 186 42.88 19.33 -17.52
C ARG A 186 44.36 19.44 -17.16
N LYS A 187 44.68 20.03 -16.01
CA LYS A 187 45.99 19.83 -15.37
C LYS A 187 45.91 18.61 -14.44
N LEU A 188 46.57 17.55 -14.89
CA LEU A 188 46.94 16.38 -14.10
C LEU A 188 47.89 16.86 -12.98
N CYS A 189 47.58 16.58 -11.72
CA CYS A 189 48.56 16.76 -10.64
C CYS A 189 48.44 15.61 -9.65
N GLU A 190 49.36 14.67 -9.80
CA GLU A 190 49.71 13.66 -8.82
C GLU A 190 50.39 14.36 -7.64
N THR A 191 49.72 14.45 -6.48
CA THR A 191 50.41 14.59 -5.19
C THR A 191 49.42 14.37 -4.04
N ARG A 192 49.93 13.75 -2.96
CA ARG A 192 49.20 13.41 -1.73
C ARG A 192 48.36 14.59 -1.23
N THR A 193 47.04 14.44 -1.30
CA THR A 193 46.06 15.47 -0.94
C THR A 193 45.86 15.47 0.58
N SER A 194 46.14 16.60 1.23
CA SER A 194 45.82 16.80 2.66
C SER A 194 44.30 16.93 2.85
N SER A 195 43.77 16.56 4.02
CA SER A 195 42.32 16.56 4.32
C SER A 195 41.65 17.93 4.14
N LEU A 196 42.40 19.03 4.31
CA LEU A 196 41.94 20.40 4.08
C LEU A 196 41.79 20.73 2.58
N HIS A 197 42.69 20.25 1.73
CA HIS A 197 42.54 20.39 0.27
C HIS A 197 41.39 19.53 -0.28
N LEU A 198 41.10 18.41 0.37
CA LEU A 198 39.97 17.55 0.03
C LEU A 198 38.64 18.25 0.35
N LYS A 199 38.52 18.92 1.51
CA LYS A 199 37.33 19.74 1.86
C LYS A 199 37.11 20.88 0.87
N SER A 200 38.17 21.64 0.56
CA SER A 200 38.09 22.74 -0.42
C SER A 200 37.69 22.26 -1.81
N LYS A 201 38.24 21.14 -2.29
CA LYS A 201 37.82 20.54 -3.56
C LYS A 201 36.40 19.99 -3.52
N VAL A 202 35.94 19.44 -2.40
CA VAL A 202 34.55 19.00 -2.24
C VAL A 202 33.60 20.19 -2.29
N GLU A 203 33.92 21.30 -1.63
CA GLU A 203 33.15 22.55 -1.71
C GLU A 203 33.14 23.12 -3.14
N GLU A 204 34.27 23.10 -3.84
CA GLU A 204 34.39 23.55 -5.23
C GLU A 204 33.60 22.64 -6.20
N ILE A 205 33.59 21.33 -5.97
CA ILE A 205 32.77 20.36 -6.72
C ILE A 205 31.28 20.55 -6.42
N ILE A 206 30.91 20.83 -5.17
CA ILE A 206 29.52 21.12 -4.77
C ILE A 206 29.04 22.41 -5.44
N LEU A 207 29.86 23.46 -5.44
CA LEU A 207 29.57 24.72 -6.12
C LEU A 207 29.48 24.52 -7.64
N ALA A 208 30.39 23.75 -8.24
CA ALA A 208 30.34 23.41 -9.66
C ALA A 208 29.11 22.55 -10.04
N GLN A 209 28.64 21.66 -9.15
CA GLN A 209 27.40 20.92 -9.32
C GLN A 209 26.16 21.83 -9.21
N GLN A 210 26.19 22.83 -8.32
CA GLN A 210 25.13 23.85 -8.21
C GLN A 210 25.08 24.77 -9.43
N CYS A 211 26.21 24.99 -10.10
CA CYS A 211 26.30 25.79 -11.33
C CYS A 211 26.05 24.98 -12.62
N ASN A 212 25.77 23.67 -12.55
CA ASN A 212 25.47 22.89 -13.76
C ASN A 212 23.97 22.99 -14.11
N PRO A 213 23.59 23.70 -15.19
CA PRO A 213 22.20 23.89 -15.57
C PRO A 213 21.48 22.57 -15.89
N HIS A 214 22.20 21.54 -16.37
CA HIS A 214 21.63 20.23 -16.62
C HIS A 214 21.32 19.47 -15.33
N ALA A 215 22.19 19.55 -14.33
CA ALA A 215 21.95 18.91 -13.03
C ALA A 215 20.73 19.53 -12.34
N LEU A 216 20.59 20.86 -12.43
CA LEU A 216 19.47 21.59 -11.86
C LEU A 216 18.15 21.32 -12.60
N ALA A 217 18.18 21.23 -13.93
CA ALA A 217 17.01 20.83 -14.72
C ALA A 217 16.56 19.40 -14.38
N ARG A 218 17.49 18.45 -14.22
CA ARG A 218 17.18 17.08 -13.78
C ARG A 218 16.62 17.04 -12.37
N GLN A 219 17.17 17.81 -11.44
CA GLN A 219 16.63 17.90 -10.09
C GLN A 219 15.21 18.45 -10.07
N LYS A 220 14.91 19.45 -10.91
CA LYS A 220 13.55 19.99 -11.08
C LYS A 220 12.59 18.94 -11.63
N MET A 221 12.98 18.23 -12.69
CA MET A 221 12.20 17.12 -13.26
C MET A 221 11.87 16.05 -12.20
N LEU A 222 12.87 15.64 -11.41
CA LEU A 222 12.68 14.67 -10.33
C LEU A 222 11.69 15.17 -9.27
N SER A 223 11.76 16.45 -8.92
CA SER A 223 10.80 17.08 -8.01
C SER A 223 9.38 17.07 -8.58
N GLU A 224 9.23 17.36 -9.88
CA GLU A 224 7.93 17.28 -10.58
C GLU A 224 7.36 15.86 -10.56
N ILE A 225 8.18 14.85 -10.84
CA ILE A 225 7.77 13.43 -10.76
C ILE A 225 7.37 13.06 -9.32
N GLU A 226 8.15 13.46 -8.31
CA GLU A 226 7.76 13.22 -6.90
C GLU A 226 6.43 13.90 -6.54
N ASN A 227 6.18 15.11 -7.07
CA ASN A 227 4.93 15.82 -6.84
C ASN A 227 3.74 15.12 -7.52
N ILE A 228 3.94 14.54 -8.70
CA ILE A 228 2.92 13.70 -9.36
C ILE A 228 2.62 12.50 -8.47
N PHE A 229 3.63 11.79 -7.97
CA PHE A 229 3.42 10.66 -7.07
C PHE A 229 2.64 11.04 -5.82
N ARG A 230 2.99 12.14 -5.16
CA ARG A 230 2.28 12.57 -3.95
C ARG A 230 0.84 13.02 -4.21
N SER A 231 0.58 13.65 -5.36
CA SER A 231 -0.76 14.14 -5.68
C SER A 231 -1.69 13.04 -6.20
N VAL A 232 -1.15 12.07 -6.93
CA VAL A 232 -1.93 11.00 -7.58
C VAL A 232 -1.96 9.71 -6.76
N LEU A 233 -0.82 9.22 -6.25
CA LEU A 233 -0.71 7.96 -5.52
C LEU A 233 -1.15 8.10 -4.06
N ARG A 234 -2.43 8.38 -3.87
CA ARG A 234 -3.10 8.49 -2.57
C ARG A 234 -4.08 7.33 -2.36
N PRO A 235 -4.45 6.99 -1.11
CA PRO A 235 -5.45 5.97 -0.85
C PRO A 235 -6.77 6.27 -1.55
N PHE A 236 -7.46 5.26 -2.08
CA PHE A 236 -8.74 5.42 -2.75
C PHE A 236 -9.80 6.03 -1.85
N SER A 237 -9.71 5.83 -0.53
CA SER A 237 -10.58 6.49 0.45
C SER A 237 -10.49 8.03 0.42
N SER A 238 -9.43 8.60 -0.15
CA SER A 238 -9.26 10.04 -0.34
C SER A 238 -9.82 10.58 -1.65
N PHE A 239 -10.23 9.71 -2.57
CA PHE A 239 -10.86 10.12 -3.83
C PHE A 239 -12.28 10.61 -3.57
N SER A 240 -12.76 11.49 -4.43
CA SER A 240 -14.13 11.98 -4.37
C SER A 240 -15.11 10.81 -4.56
N TYR A 241 -16.15 10.76 -3.73
CA TYR A 241 -17.23 9.77 -3.80
C TYR A 241 -16.80 8.29 -3.62
N SER A 242 -15.58 8.07 -3.13
CA SER A 242 -14.99 6.74 -2.96
C SER A 242 -15.81 5.78 -2.09
N SER A 243 -16.56 6.31 -1.11
CA SER A 243 -17.43 5.50 -0.24
C SER A 243 -18.53 4.74 -0.98
N HIS A 244 -18.88 5.13 -2.22
CA HIS A 244 -19.86 4.43 -3.04
C HIS A 244 -19.25 3.29 -3.86
N PHE A 245 -17.94 3.30 -4.05
CA PHE A 245 -17.23 2.36 -4.92
C PHE A 245 -16.31 1.42 -4.16
N LEU A 246 -15.98 1.73 -2.90
CA LEU A 246 -15.10 0.89 -2.08
C LEU A 246 -15.83 -0.26 -1.39
N LEU A 247 -15.25 -1.45 -1.46
CA LEU A 247 -15.79 -2.71 -0.97
C LEU A 247 -14.94 -3.30 0.15
N GLY A 248 -15.60 -3.97 1.10
CA GLY A 248 -14.97 -4.97 1.95
C GLY A 248 -14.64 -4.56 3.38
N GLY A 249 -14.70 -3.26 3.73
CA GLY A 249 -14.34 -2.80 5.08
C GLY A 249 -15.12 -3.45 6.21
N LYS A 250 -16.42 -3.69 5.99
CA LYS A 250 -17.30 -4.37 6.96
C LYS A 250 -17.42 -5.87 6.71
N SER A 251 -16.94 -6.37 5.57
CA SER A 251 -17.13 -7.76 5.14
C SER A 251 -16.17 -8.72 5.82
N ILE A 252 -14.99 -8.25 6.22
CA ILE A 252 -13.96 -9.10 6.85
C ILE A 252 -14.51 -9.79 8.10
N LYS A 253 -15.18 -9.04 9.00
CA LYS A 253 -15.76 -9.59 10.24
C LYS A 253 -16.79 -10.68 9.98
N SER A 254 -17.56 -10.57 8.89
CA SER A 254 -18.57 -11.57 8.51
C SER A 254 -17.97 -12.79 7.80
N LEU A 255 -16.89 -12.59 7.04
CA LEU A 255 -16.23 -13.65 6.27
C LEU A 255 -15.25 -14.47 7.11
N ALA A 256 -14.61 -13.85 8.08
CA ALA A 256 -13.68 -14.48 9.00
C ALA A 256 -13.93 -13.97 10.44
N PRO A 257 -15.06 -14.36 11.05
CA PRO A 257 -15.35 -13.98 12.43
C PRO A 257 -14.37 -14.64 13.37
N ASN A 258 -13.80 -13.86 14.29
CA ASN A 258 -13.01 -14.42 15.39
C ASN A 258 -13.96 -14.76 16.54
N ILE A 259 -14.77 -15.81 16.35
CA ILE A 259 -15.84 -16.19 17.28
C ILE A 259 -15.30 -16.39 18.70
N VAL A 260 -14.11 -16.96 18.84
CA VAL A 260 -13.47 -17.16 20.15
C VAL A 260 -13.19 -15.82 20.82
N HIS A 261 -12.52 -14.90 20.11
CA HIS A 261 -12.24 -13.57 20.65
C HIS A 261 -13.52 -12.77 20.93
N ASP A 262 -14.53 -12.89 20.08
CA ASP A 262 -15.82 -12.21 20.26
C ASP A 262 -16.54 -12.73 21.51
N ILE A 263 -16.57 -14.06 21.71
CA ILE A 263 -17.11 -14.70 22.92
C ILE A 263 -16.31 -14.28 24.16
N GLU A 264 -14.98 -14.31 24.11
CA GLU A 264 -14.12 -13.90 25.22
C GLU A 264 -14.35 -12.43 25.58
N THR A 265 -14.42 -11.55 24.58
CA THR A 265 -14.67 -10.11 24.76
C THR A 265 -16.01 -9.89 25.45
N VAL A 266 -17.08 -10.55 24.99
CA VAL A 266 -18.40 -10.42 25.61
C VAL A 266 -18.39 -10.95 27.04
N LEU A 267 -17.93 -12.19 27.25
CA LEU A 267 -17.99 -12.85 28.55
C LEU A 267 -17.05 -12.25 29.60
N VAL A 268 -15.88 -11.76 29.19
CA VAL A 268 -14.84 -11.28 30.11
C VAL A 268 -14.86 -9.76 30.27
N LEU A 269 -15.12 -8.99 29.21
CA LEU A 269 -14.98 -7.52 29.26
C LEU A 269 -16.29 -6.77 29.47
N GLN A 270 -17.45 -7.41 29.24
CA GLN A 270 -18.76 -6.78 29.47
C GLN A 270 -19.49 -7.41 30.67
N PRO A 271 -19.29 -6.90 31.89
CA PRO A 271 -19.84 -7.45 33.12
C PRO A 271 -21.36 -7.24 33.32
N VAL A 272 -22.19 -7.50 32.31
CA VAL A 272 -23.63 -7.16 32.36
C VAL A 272 -24.47 -8.31 32.92
N ASP A 273 -24.19 -9.55 32.51
CA ASP A 273 -25.04 -10.70 32.83
C ASP A 273 -24.44 -11.65 33.89
N MET A 274 -25.30 -12.46 34.51
CA MET A 274 -24.91 -13.47 35.50
C MET A 274 -23.87 -14.47 34.94
N LEU A 275 -23.98 -14.82 33.66
CA LEU A 275 -23.02 -15.68 32.97
C LEU A 275 -21.61 -15.05 32.96
N ASN A 276 -21.53 -13.73 32.77
CA ASN A 276 -20.26 -13.01 32.68
C ASN A 276 -19.60 -12.94 34.06
N ILE A 277 -20.39 -12.77 35.13
CA ILE A 277 -19.91 -12.87 36.52
C ILE A 277 -19.36 -14.27 36.80
N ALA A 278 -20.11 -15.30 36.40
CA ALA A 278 -19.71 -16.70 36.54
C ALA A 278 -18.38 -17.01 35.83
N VAL A 279 -18.23 -16.55 34.58
CA VAL A 279 -17.01 -16.73 33.79
C VAL A 279 -15.85 -15.93 34.38
N GLN A 280 -16.05 -14.70 34.84
CA GLN A 280 -14.98 -13.94 35.48
C GLN A 280 -14.54 -14.53 36.82
N ALA A 281 -15.48 -15.04 37.63
CA ALA A 281 -15.16 -15.75 38.86
C ALA A 281 -14.32 -17.02 38.57
N LEU A 282 -14.61 -17.70 37.46
CA LEU A 282 -13.82 -18.83 36.97
C LEU A 282 -12.40 -18.41 36.57
N VAL A 283 -12.28 -17.35 35.76
CA VAL A 283 -10.99 -16.79 35.31
C VAL A 283 -10.11 -16.38 36.48
N LYS A 284 -10.70 -15.74 37.52
CA LYS A 284 -10.00 -15.29 38.73
C LYS A 284 -9.35 -16.42 39.53
N GLN A 285 -9.80 -17.67 39.40
CA GLN A 285 -9.17 -18.79 40.10
C GLN A 285 -7.81 -19.18 39.52
N GLY A 286 -7.49 -18.81 38.28
CA GLY A 286 -6.23 -19.14 37.62
C GLY A 286 -5.99 -20.63 37.33
N LYS A 287 -6.90 -21.54 37.75
CA LYS A 287 -6.83 -22.99 37.50
C LYS A 287 -7.91 -23.43 36.51
N TRP A 288 -7.55 -23.53 35.24
CA TRP A 288 -8.54 -23.67 34.16
C TRP A 288 -8.75 -25.14 33.73
N LYS A 289 -7.84 -26.04 34.10
CA LYS A 289 -7.92 -27.48 33.78
C LYS A 289 -8.82 -28.27 34.75
N THR A 290 -8.84 -27.85 36.02
CA THR A 290 -9.63 -28.49 37.09
C THR A 290 -10.08 -27.40 38.05
N VAL A 291 -11.40 -27.25 38.19
CA VAL A 291 -12.03 -26.21 39.00
C VAL A 291 -12.80 -26.89 40.13
N GLU A 292 -12.51 -26.49 41.36
CA GLU A 292 -13.26 -26.96 42.52
C GLU A 292 -14.55 -26.14 42.63
N LEU A 293 -15.71 -26.78 42.46
CA LEU A 293 -16.99 -26.10 42.36
C LEU A 293 -17.35 -25.29 43.61
N SER A 294 -17.00 -25.77 44.81
CA SER A 294 -17.19 -25.06 46.08
C SER A 294 -16.50 -23.70 46.08
N LYS A 295 -15.20 -23.67 45.79
CA LYS A 295 -14.38 -22.44 45.72
C LYS A 295 -14.85 -21.51 44.61
N TRP A 296 -15.35 -22.06 43.51
CA TRP A 296 -15.89 -21.26 42.41
C TRP A 296 -17.20 -20.58 42.79
N CYS A 297 -18.13 -21.32 43.42
CA CYS A 297 -19.37 -20.76 43.95
C CYS A 297 -19.10 -19.64 44.96
N GLU A 298 -18.13 -19.80 45.87
CA GLU A 298 -17.75 -18.75 46.82
C GLU A 298 -17.29 -17.47 46.10
N THR A 299 -16.40 -17.62 45.11
CA THR A 299 -15.89 -16.49 44.31
C THR A 299 -17.01 -15.82 43.51
N PHE A 300 -17.91 -16.61 42.94
CA PHE A 300 -19.06 -16.13 42.17
C PHE A 300 -20.03 -15.33 43.03
N ILE A 301 -20.42 -15.84 44.20
CA ILE A 301 -21.33 -15.15 45.13
C ILE A 301 -20.71 -13.83 45.61
N ALA A 302 -19.40 -13.82 45.90
CA ALA A 302 -18.68 -12.61 46.29
C ALA A 302 -18.74 -11.53 45.19
N GLU A 303 -18.48 -11.89 43.93
CA GLU A 303 -18.53 -10.97 42.79
C GLU A 303 -19.94 -10.47 42.49
N LEU A 304 -20.94 -11.35 42.58
CA LEU A 304 -22.35 -11.00 42.40
C LEU A 304 -22.78 -9.97 43.45
N SER A 305 -22.45 -10.23 44.72
CA SER A 305 -22.81 -9.36 45.84
C SER A 305 -22.16 -7.98 45.70
N LEU A 306 -20.87 -7.93 45.33
CA LEU A 306 -20.16 -6.68 45.08
C LEU A 306 -20.84 -5.80 44.02
N ARG A 307 -21.38 -6.40 42.96
CA ARG A 307 -22.05 -5.68 41.87
C ARG A 307 -23.44 -5.20 42.23
N VAL A 308 -24.23 -6.03 42.90
CA VAL A 308 -25.55 -5.62 43.40
C VAL A 308 -25.40 -4.43 44.36
N CYS A 309 -24.42 -4.46 45.26
CA CYS A 309 -24.13 -3.33 46.14
C CYS A 309 -23.71 -2.06 45.39
N LYS A 310 -22.91 -2.18 44.31
CA LYS A 310 -22.55 -1.03 43.46
C LYS A 310 -23.75 -0.46 42.71
N PHE A 311 -24.61 -1.32 42.17
CA PHE A 311 -25.80 -0.90 41.43
C PHE A 311 -26.80 -0.16 42.33
N ILE A 312 -27.05 -0.69 43.55
CA ILE A 312 -27.89 -0.02 44.55
C ILE A 312 -27.30 1.35 44.93
N LYS A 313 -25.98 1.46 45.14
CA LYS A 313 -25.35 2.77 45.44
C LYS A 313 -25.52 3.82 44.35
N VAL A 314 -25.64 3.42 43.08
CA VAL A 314 -25.85 4.34 41.95
C VAL A 314 -27.32 4.78 41.83
N LEU A 315 -28.27 3.96 42.28
CA LEU A 315 -29.71 4.26 42.22
C LEU A 315 -30.20 5.19 43.35
N PHE A 316 -29.44 5.34 44.43
CA PHE A 316 -29.81 6.12 45.62
C PHE A 316 -28.99 7.42 45.79
N ILE A 317 -28.36 7.91 44.72
CA ILE A 317 -27.74 9.24 44.60
C ILE A 317 -28.49 9.99 43.51
#